data_AF-A0A8C5GEZ5-F1
#
_entry.id   AF-A0A8C5GEZ5-F1
#
_cell.length_a   1.000
_cell.length_b   1.000
_cell.length_c   1.000
_cell.angle_alpha   90.00
_cell.angle_beta   90.00
_cell.angle_gamma   90.00
#
_symmetry.space_group_name_H-M   'P 1'
#
loop_
_entity.id
_entity.type
_entity.pdbx_description
1 polymer ?
#
loop_
_entity_poly.entity_id
_entity_poly.type
_entity_poly.pdbx_seq_one_letter_code
_entity_poly.pdbx_strand_id
1 'polypeptide(L)'
;MDDLTQALSASFAVSKEPNSTAAPHPRLAQYKSKYSSLDQSERRQRFLELQKSKRLNYVNHARRLADGDWTGADSEGEEDMEKQEEEEKLQDDTIEEEEGMEIEKRRLPKHYANQLMLSEWLVDVPSELHTDWLMVVCPVGKRSLIVASKGSTAAYTKSGYCVNRFPSLLPGGNRHNSAMGKDYTILDCIYSEMDRTFYILDVMCWRGHPVYDCPTEFRFYWLQSKVQETDSLSDITKRNPFRFISLQSTECTSESIQKGLAAEYSFNVDGLLFYHRQTHYTPGSTPLVGWLRPYMVTDILGIDVPLGPLTAKPEYAGHQLQQILEQKKTSTEVRPANRSGGYELEHLSTPSPAAPVGSIFW
;
A
#
# COMPACT_ATOMS: atom_id res chain seq x y z
N MET A 1 -17.07 -10.26 -25.57
CA MET A 1 -15.91 -9.37 -25.37
C MET A 1 -16.03 -8.67 -24.03
N ASP A 2 -17.16 -8.00 -23.74
CA ASP A 2 -17.36 -7.30 -22.47
C ASP A 2 -17.30 -8.20 -21.22
N ASP A 3 -17.87 -9.40 -21.27
CA ASP A 3 -17.78 -10.37 -20.14
C ASP A 3 -16.34 -10.80 -19.85
N LEU A 4 -15.50 -10.95 -20.88
CA LEU A 4 -14.09 -11.28 -20.73
C LEU A 4 -13.31 -10.10 -20.14
N THR A 5 -13.58 -8.88 -20.61
CA THR A 5 -13.00 -7.64 -20.07
C THR A 5 -13.39 -7.44 -18.61
N GLN A 6 -14.64 -7.72 -18.26
CA GLN A 6 -15.13 -7.68 -16.89
C GLN A 6 -14.43 -8.72 -16.01
N ALA A 7 -14.37 -9.98 -16.45
CA ALA A 7 -13.73 -11.05 -15.69
C ALA A 7 -12.26 -10.75 -15.40
N LEU A 8 -11.53 -10.27 -16.42
CA LEU A 8 -10.11 -9.92 -16.30
C LEU A 8 -9.93 -8.68 -15.41
N SER A 9 -10.75 -7.64 -15.56
CA SER A 9 -10.64 -6.42 -14.75
C SER A 9 -11.05 -6.61 -13.28
N ALA A 10 -12.03 -7.48 -13.01
CA ALA A 10 -12.59 -7.66 -11.68
C ALA A 10 -11.87 -8.71 -10.83
N SER A 11 -11.27 -9.73 -11.46
CA SER A 11 -10.79 -10.93 -10.75
C SER A 11 -9.32 -11.27 -11.00
N PHE A 12 -8.64 -10.63 -11.95
CA PHE A 12 -7.22 -10.91 -12.21
C PHE A 12 -6.33 -10.08 -11.29
N ALA A 13 -5.89 -10.67 -10.18
CA ALA A 13 -4.93 -10.05 -9.27
C ALA A 13 -3.95 -11.09 -8.72
N VAL A 14 -2.66 -10.73 -8.68
CA VAL A 14 -1.62 -11.60 -8.10
C VAL A 14 -1.63 -11.51 -6.58
N SER A 15 -1.81 -10.32 -6.02
CA SER A 15 -2.07 -10.12 -4.58
C SER A 15 -3.56 -9.93 -4.35
N LYS A 16 -4.12 -10.64 -3.36
CA LYS A 16 -5.54 -10.58 -2.97
C LYS A 16 -5.82 -9.43 -1.98
N GLU A 17 -5.09 -8.33 -2.10
CA GLU A 17 -5.16 -7.19 -1.17
C GLU A 17 -6.42 -6.35 -1.44
N PRO A 18 -7.23 -6.06 -0.40
CA PRO A 18 -8.43 -5.27 -0.57
C PRO A 18 -8.11 -3.81 -0.85
N ASN A 19 -8.86 -3.17 -1.75
CA ASN A 19 -8.75 -1.75 -2.09
C ASN A 19 -7.31 -1.28 -2.40
N SER A 20 -6.50 -2.13 -3.04
CA SER A 20 -5.10 -1.84 -3.34
C SER A 20 -4.93 -0.57 -4.20
N THR A 21 -3.94 0.25 -3.84
CA THR A 21 -3.57 1.46 -4.59
C THR A 21 -2.84 1.16 -5.90
N ALA A 22 -2.52 -0.11 -6.18
CA ALA A 22 -2.01 -0.55 -7.48
C ALA A 22 -3.10 -0.57 -8.56
N ALA A 23 -4.37 -0.67 -8.16
CA ALA A 23 -5.53 -0.55 -9.05
C ALA A 23 -6.19 0.84 -8.90
N PRO A 24 -7.03 1.27 -9.86
CA PRO A 24 -7.80 2.51 -9.73
C PRO A 24 -8.69 2.51 -8.49
N HIS A 25 -9.02 3.71 -7.99
CA HIS A 25 -9.92 3.87 -6.85
C HIS A 25 -11.27 3.14 -7.09
N PRO A 26 -11.79 2.34 -6.15
CA PRO A 26 -13.00 1.53 -6.38
C PRO A 26 -14.24 2.30 -6.84
N ARG A 27 -14.44 3.54 -6.34
CA ARG A 27 -15.53 4.43 -6.80
C ARG A 27 -15.38 4.92 -8.26
N LEU A 28 -14.16 4.87 -8.80
CA LEU A 28 -13.81 5.33 -10.15
C LEU A 28 -13.49 4.14 -11.09
N ALA A 29 -13.61 2.90 -10.60
CA ALA A 29 -13.43 1.71 -11.42
C ALA A 29 -14.70 1.43 -12.23
N GLN A 30 -14.54 1.04 -13.50
CA GLN A 30 -15.66 0.62 -14.35
C GLN A 30 -16.33 -0.65 -13.83
N TYR A 31 -15.52 -1.62 -13.41
CA TYR A 31 -15.98 -2.89 -12.86
C TYR A 31 -15.67 -2.99 -11.37
N LYS A 32 -16.60 -3.56 -10.60
CA LYS A 32 -16.36 -3.84 -9.19
C LYS A 32 -15.37 -4.99 -9.07
N SER A 33 -14.20 -4.73 -8.50
CA SER A 33 -13.23 -5.77 -8.18
C SER A 33 -13.78 -6.69 -7.09
N LYS A 34 -13.51 -8.00 -7.20
CA LYS A 34 -13.81 -8.99 -6.15
C LYS A 34 -13.13 -8.64 -4.82
N TYR A 35 -12.01 -7.93 -4.89
CA TYR A 35 -11.22 -7.49 -3.74
C TYR A 35 -11.57 -6.06 -3.28
N SER A 36 -12.57 -5.40 -3.89
CA SER A 36 -13.07 -4.11 -3.42
C SER A 36 -13.98 -4.32 -2.20
N SER A 37 -13.43 -4.22 -0.98
CA SER A 37 -14.22 -4.29 0.25
C SER A 37 -14.70 -2.90 0.66
N LEU A 38 -16.02 -2.72 0.73
CA LEU A 38 -16.62 -1.49 1.24
C LEU A 38 -16.55 -1.38 2.78
N ASP A 39 -16.25 -2.48 3.48
CA ASP A 39 -16.18 -2.52 4.93
C ASP A 39 -14.75 -2.27 5.42
N GLN A 40 -14.28 -1.02 5.32
CA GLN A 40 -13.01 -0.66 5.94
C GLN A 40 -13.17 -0.48 7.45
N SER A 41 -14.33 0.01 7.92
CA SER A 41 -14.59 0.27 9.34
C SER A 41 -14.44 -0.96 10.23
N GLU A 42 -15.08 -2.08 9.92
CA GLU A 42 -14.97 -3.30 10.75
C GLU A 42 -13.52 -3.83 10.76
N ARG A 43 -12.86 -3.81 9.58
CA ARG A 43 -11.46 -4.25 9.47
C ARG A 43 -10.52 -3.35 10.25
N ARG A 44 -10.73 -2.04 10.27
CA ARG A 44 -9.93 -1.11 11.10
C ARG A 44 -10.02 -1.47 12.58
N GLN A 45 -11.23 -1.74 13.09
CA GLN A 45 -11.42 -2.15 14.48
C GLN A 45 -10.68 -3.45 14.79
N ARG A 46 -10.82 -4.46 13.93
CA ARG A 46 -10.12 -5.74 14.08
C ARG A 46 -8.60 -5.57 14.08
N PHE A 47 -8.03 -4.74 13.20
CA PHE A 47 -6.59 -4.46 13.20
C PHE A 47 -6.12 -3.76 14.48
N LEU A 48 -6.89 -2.80 14.99
CA LEU A 48 -6.60 -2.09 16.25
C LEU A 48 -6.70 -3.00 17.48
N GLU A 49 -7.59 -3.98 17.46
CA GLU A 49 -7.69 -5.00 18.51
C GLU A 49 -6.53 -5.99 18.43
N LEU A 50 -6.20 -6.47 17.23
CA LEU A 50 -5.12 -7.43 17.01
C LEU A 50 -3.76 -6.86 17.45
N GLN A 51 -3.48 -5.59 17.15
CA GLN A 51 -2.19 -4.99 17.56
C GLN A 51 -2.03 -4.88 19.09
N LYS A 52 -3.11 -4.92 19.88
CA LYS A 52 -3.04 -4.91 21.35
C LYS A 52 -2.61 -6.25 21.93
N SER A 53 -2.95 -7.35 21.26
CA SER A 53 -2.60 -8.72 21.69
C SER A 53 -1.29 -9.21 21.08
N LYS A 54 -0.91 -8.68 19.91
CA LYS A 54 0.28 -9.11 19.18
C LYS A 54 1.57 -8.75 19.93
N ARG A 55 2.42 -9.74 20.18
CA ARG A 55 3.77 -9.58 20.73
C ARG A 55 4.78 -10.12 19.73
N LEU A 56 5.21 -9.27 18.79
CA LEU A 56 6.23 -9.64 17.81
C LEU A 56 7.63 -9.26 18.30
N ASN A 57 8.63 -10.05 17.90
CA ASN A 57 10.02 -9.75 18.21
C ASN A 57 10.62 -8.75 17.21
N TYR A 58 10.09 -7.53 17.20
CA TYR A 58 10.54 -6.46 16.30
C TYR A 58 12.00 -6.04 16.54
N VAL A 59 12.53 -6.29 17.74
CA VAL A 59 13.96 -6.11 18.03
C VAL A 59 14.83 -7.03 17.19
N ASN A 60 14.46 -8.31 17.11
CA ASN A 60 15.18 -9.26 16.27
C ASN A 60 14.96 -8.95 14.78
N HIS A 61 13.72 -8.64 14.38
CA HIS A 61 13.40 -8.26 13.00
C HIS A 61 14.24 -7.08 12.51
N ALA A 62 14.28 -5.99 13.27
CA ALA A 62 15.05 -4.80 12.93
C ALA A 62 16.56 -5.10 12.84
N ARG A 63 17.08 -5.96 13.74
CA ARG A 63 18.47 -6.41 13.69
C ARG A 63 18.77 -7.21 12.43
N ARG A 64 17.89 -8.16 12.06
CA ARG A 64 18.05 -8.97 10.82
C ARG A 64 18.12 -8.08 9.58
N LEU A 65 17.22 -7.08 9.47
CA LEU A 65 17.26 -6.10 8.39
C LEU A 65 18.58 -5.32 8.35
N ALA A 66 19.09 -4.90 9.52
CA ALA A 66 20.33 -4.13 9.63
C ALA A 66 21.58 -4.97 9.36
N ASP A 67 21.59 -6.24 9.79
CA ASP A 67 22.74 -7.12 9.66
C ASP A 67 22.82 -7.83 8.31
N GLY A 68 21.67 -8.01 7.65
CA GLY A 68 21.52 -8.84 6.46
C GLY A 68 21.65 -10.33 6.74
N ASP A 69 21.49 -10.73 8.01
CA ASP A 69 21.59 -12.11 8.46
C ASP A 69 20.20 -12.72 8.67
N TRP A 70 19.96 -13.82 7.96
CA TRP A 70 18.69 -14.54 7.94
C TRP A 70 18.87 -16.02 8.30
N THR A 71 20.06 -16.39 8.79
CA THR A 71 20.47 -17.80 8.96
C THR A 71 19.94 -18.48 10.23
N GLY A 72 19.21 -17.75 11.09
CA GLY A 72 18.65 -18.24 12.35
C GLY A 72 17.14 -18.09 12.43
N ALA A 73 16.40 -18.55 11.41
CA ALA A 73 14.95 -18.69 11.54
C ALA A 73 14.65 -19.70 12.66
N ASP A 74 14.16 -19.21 13.79
CA ASP A 74 13.27 -20.02 14.63
C ASP A 74 12.05 -20.31 13.74
N SER A 75 12.03 -21.53 13.24
CA SER A 75 11.04 -22.15 12.35
C SER A 75 9.60 -22.20 12.91
N GLU A 76 9.27 -21.48 13.98
CA GLU A 76 8.01 -21.68 14.75
C GLU A 76 7.07 -20.45 14.76
N GLY A 77 7.34 -19.38 13.99
CA GLY A 77 6.53 -18.15 14.06
C GLY A 77 6.05 -17.58 12.74
N GLU A 78 6.92 -17.54 11.72
CA GLU A 78 6.59 -16.98 10.40
C GLU A 78 6.38 -18.09 9.37
N GLU A 79 7.14 -19.18 9.46
CA GLU A 79 6.91 -20.38 8.64
C GLU A 79 5.59 -21.08 8.98
N ASP A 80 5.13 -21.05 10.23
CA ASP A 80 3.85 -21.68 10.61
C ASP A 80 2.63 -20.90 10.09
N MET A 81 2.71 -19.57 9.92
CA MET A 81 1.63 -18.81 9.28
C MET A 81 1.61 -18.97 7.77
N GLU A 82 2.77 -19.00 7.11
CA GLU A 82 2.83 -19.29 5.67
C GLU A 82 2.42 -20.74 5.37
N LYS A 83 2.83 -21.71 6.20
CA LYS A 83 2.41 -23.11 6.08
C LYS A 83 0.93 -23.33 6.39
N GLN A 84 0.35 -22.69 7.42
CA GLN A 84 -1.09 -22.78 7.67
C GLN A 84 -1.92 -22.14 6.55
N GLU A 85 -1.46 -21.01 5.99
CA GLU A 85 -2.11 -20.38 4.83
C GLU A 85 -1.94 -21.15 3.51
N GLU A 86 -0.94 -22.02 3.39
CA GLU A 86 -0.74 -22.91 2.24
C GLU A 86 -1.48 -24.26 2.43
N GLU A 87 -1.50 -24.82 3.64
CA GLU A 87 -2.23 -26.05 3.98
C GLU A 87 -3.76 -25.86 3.90
N GLU A 88 -4.30 -24.69 4.27
CA GLU A 88 -5.71 -24.36 4.03
C GLU A 88 -6.04 -24.19 2.54
N LYS A 89 -5.06 -23.82 1.69
CA LYS A 89 -5.26 -23.70 0.23
C LYS A 89 -5.14 -25.03 -0.50
N LEU A 90 -4.35 -25.96 0.02
CA LEU A 90 -4.13 -27.30 -0.56
C LEU A 90 -5.26 -28.29 -0.26
N GLN A 91 -6.09 -28.05 0.77
CA GLN A 91 -7.22 -28.92 1.08
C GLN A 91 -8.47 -28.70 0.20
N ASP A 92 -8.55 -27.59 -0.55
CA ASP A 92 -9.70 -27.27 -1.41
C ASP A 92 -9.52 -27.74 -2.88
N ASP A 93 -8.31 -28.08 -3.30
CA ASP A 93 -8.02 -28.54 -4.66
C ASP A 93 -7.40 -29.94 -4.64
N THR A 94 -8.26 -30.96 -4.51
CA THR A 94 -7.87 -32.31 -4.91
C THR A 94 -8.17 -32.53 -6.40
N ILE A 95 -7.20 -33.17 -7.07
CA ILE A 95 -7.19 -33.81 -8.40
C ILE A 95 -6.95 -32.86 -9.61
N GLU A 96 -5.72 -32.77 -10.12
CA GLU A 96 -5.15 -33.60 -11.21
C GLU A 96 -3.71 -33.14 -11.52
N GLU A 97 -2.77 -34.10 -11.48
CA GLU A 97 -1.35 -33.94 -11.80
C GLU A 97 -1.15 -33.81 -13.32
N GLU A 98 -0.27 -32.91 -13.77
CA GLU A 98 0.56 -33.22 -14.94
C GLU A 98 1.93 -32.50 -14.87
N GLU A 99 2.96 -33.31 -15.10
CA GLU A 99 4.38 -33.03 -14.90
C GLU A 99 4.95 -32.02 -15.93
N GLY A 100 5.66 -31.01 -15.43
CA GLY A 100 6.40 -30.07 -16.27
C GLY A 100 7.62 -29.51 -15.54
N MET A 101 8.81 -29.96 -15.95
CA MET A 101 10.16 -29.54 -15.52
C MET A 101 10.23 -28.21 -14.74
N GLU A 102 10.47 -28.32 -13.43
CA GLU A 102 10.83 -27.18 -12.59
C GLU A 102 12.23 -26.67 -12.94
N ILE A 103 12.28 -25.63 -13.77
CA ILE A 103 13.46 -24.76 -13.79
C ILE A 103 13.45 -24.02 -12.46
N GLU A 104 14.17 -24.55 -11.46
CA GLU A 104 14.50 -23.86 -10.22
C GLU A 104 15.25 -22.55 -10.55
N LYS A 105 14.50 -21.50 -10.89
CA LYS A 105 14.97 -20.14 -10.79
C LYS A 105 15.25 -19.93 -9.31
N ARG A 106 16.50 -20.07 -8.90
CA ARG A 106 17.01 -19.66 -7.58
C ARG A 106 16.51 -18.25 -7.28
N ARG A 107 15.35 -18.14 -6.62
CA ARG A 107 14.77 -16.87 -6.19
C ARG A 107 15.65 -16.39 -5.06
N LEU A 108 16.41 -15.32 -5.30
CA LEU A 108 17.12 -14.62 -4.23
C LEU A 108 16.10 -14.36 -3.11
N PRO A 109 16.43 -14.68 -1.85
CA PRO A 109 15.50 -14.53 -0.76
C PRO A 109 14.98 -13.09 -0.68
N LYS A 110 13.65 -12.93 -0.68
CA LYS A 110 12.96 -11.64 -0.69
C LYS A 110 12.97 -10.95 0.68
N HIS A 111 14.05 -11.06 1.45
CA HIS A 111 14.03 -10.66 2.86
C HIS A 111 13.82 -9.15 3.09
N TYR A 112 14.16 -8.31 2.11
CA TYR A 112 13.90 -6.87 2.12
C TYR A 112 12.59 -6.48 1.41
N ALA A 113 11.84 -7.43 0.85
CA ALA A 113 10.56 -7.17 0.21
C ALA A 113 9.45 -7.02 1.26
N ASN A 114 8.40 -6.30 0.89
CA ASN A 114 7.16 -6.15 1.68
C ASN A 114 7.37 -5.64 3.11
N GLN A 115 8.48 -4.93 3.37
CA GLN A 115 8.81 -4.36 4.69
C GLN A 115 8.08 -3.05 5.00
N LEU A 116 7.39 -2.47 4.01
CA LEU A 116 6.72 -1.19 4.13
C LEU A 116 5.24 -1.37 4.46
N MET A 117 4.73 -0.51 5.34
CA MET A 117 3.29 -0.39 5.58
C MET A 117 2.63 0.34 4.40
N LEU A 118 1.67 -0.31 3.76
CA LEU A 118 1.00 0.17 2.55
C LEU A 118 -0.44 0.57 2.86
N SER A 119 -0.86 1.69 2.30
CA SER A 119 -2.23 2.17 2.41
C SER A 119 -3.16 1.49 1.43
N GLU A 120 -4.42 1.41 1.84
CA GLU A 120 -5.55 1.20 0.92
C GLU A 120 -6.03 2.54 0.36
N TRP A 121 -6.81 2.50 -0.72
CA TRP A 121 -7.65 3.65 -1.07
C TRP A 121 -8.58 4.00 0.10
N LEU A 122 -8.71 5.29 0.43
CA LEU A 122 -9.70 5.73 1.43
C LEU A 122 -11.10 5.73 0.78
N VAL A 123 -11.86 4.65 1.00
CA VAL A 123 -13.20 4.47 0.43
C VAL A 123 -14.29 4.78 1.45
N ASP A 124 -14.11 4.28 2.67
CA ASP A 124 -15.03 4.46 3.79
C ASP A 124 -14.40 5.43 4.80
N VAL A 125 -14.92 6.66 4.78
CA VAL A 125 -14.40 7.78 5.57
C VAL A 125 -14.78 7.55 7.04
N PRO A 126 -13.80 7.42 7.95
CA PRO A 126 -14.08 7.21 9.36
C PRO A 126 -14.79 8.43 9.96
N SER A 127 -15.78 8.21 10.83
CA SER A 127 -16.50 9.28 11.54
C SER A 127 -15.56 10.14 12.38
N GLU A 128 -14.53 9.52 12.95
CA GLU A 128 -13.52 10.15 13.81
C GLU A 128 -12.31 10.66 13.01
N LEU A 129 -12.45 10.90 11.69
CA LEU A 129 -11.34 11.36 10.85
C LEU A 129 -10.64 12.58 11.46
N HIS A 130 -11.41 13.57 11.92
CA HIS A 130 -10.84 14.83 12.42
C HIS A 130 -10.13 14.71 13.78
N THR A 131 -10.46 13.70 14.60
CA THR A 131 -9.87 13.48 15.93
C THR A 131 -8.75 12.46 15.89
N ASP A 132 -9.00 11.28 15.31
CA ASP A 132 -8.16 10.10 15.47
C ASP A 132 -7.22 9.85 14.29
N TRP A 133 -7.22 10.73 13.28
CA TRP A 133 -6.37 10.59 12.10
C TRP A 133 -5.46 11.80 11.89
N LEU A 134 -4.33 11.52 11.25
CA LEU A 134 -3.33 12.49 10.82
C LEU A 134 -3.18 12.43 9.31
N MET A 135 -3.08 13.59 8.66
CA MET A 135 -2.85 13.71 7.23
C MET A 135 -1.37 13.99 6.96
N VAL A 136 -0.80 13.35 5.93
CA VAL A 136 0.52 13.65 5.40
C VAL A 136 0.45 13.91 3.90
N VAL A 137 0.94 15.07 3.48
CA VAL A 137 1.03 15.43 2.06
C VAL A 137 2.29 14.81 1.46
N CYS A 138 2.11 13.99 0.42
CA CYS A 138 3.17 13.15 -0.12
C CYS A 138 3.70 13.68 -1.45
N PRO A 139 5.03 13.75 -1.63
CA PRO A 139 5.65 14.11 -2.90
C PRO A 139 5.49 13.01 -3.94
N VAL A 140 5.55 13.40 -5.22
CA VAL A 140 5.77 12.48 -6.34
C VAL A 140 7.16 11.87 -6.19
N GLY A 141 7.21 10.54 -6.13
CA GLY A 141 8.49 9.84 -6.01
C GLY A 141 8.35 8.34 -5.85
N LYS A 142 9.48 7.68 -5.62
CA LYS A 142 9.56 6.22 -5.47
C LYS A 142 9.63 5.83 -4.00
N ARG A 143 8.62 5.09 -3.54
CA ARG A 143 8.60 4.55 -2.19
C ARG A 143 9.78 3.60 -1.96
N SER A 144 10.55 3.83 -0.91
CA SER A 144 11.81 3.15 -0.64
C SER A 144 11.98 2.84 0.85
N LEU A 145 12.31 1.59 1.16
CA LEU A 145 12.85 1.21 2.46
C LEU A 145 14.30 1.68 2.55
N ILE A 146 14.65 2.42 3.60
CA ILE A 146 16.01 2.87 3.84
C ILE A 146 16.58 2.14 5.05
N VAL A 147 17.72 1.49 4.86
CA VAL A 147 18.48 0.82 5.92
C VAL A 147 19.86 1.44 6.00
N ALA A 148 20.13 2.18 7.06
CA ALA A 148 21.45 2.71 7.39
C ALA A 148 22.10 1.82 8.46
N SER A 149 23.17 1.14 8.11
CA SER A 149 23.84 0.17 8.98
C SER A 149 25.29 -0.04 8.54
N LYS A 150 26.18 -0.40 9.48
CA LYS A 150 27.59 -0.77 9.22
C LYS A 150 28.36 0.24 8.36
N GLY A 151 28.04 1.52 8.50
CA GLY A 151 28.74 2.63 7.85
C GLY A 151 28.31 2.93 6.40
N SER A 152 27.16 2.39 5.97
CA SER A 152 26.54 2.67 4.67
C SER A 152 25.02 2.72 4.79
N THR A 153 24.37 3.37 3.83
CA THR A 153 22.91 3.38 3.68
C THR A 153 22.52 2.69 2.39
N ALA A 154 21.48 1.86 2.43
CA ALA A 154 20.93 1.16 1.30
C ALA A 154 19.45 1.50 1.13
N ALA A 155 19.02 1.71 -0.11
CA ALA A 155 17.63 1.94 -0.48
C ALA A 155 17.06 0.72 -1.21
N TYR A 156 15.89 0.24 -0.78
CA TYR A 156 15.22 -0.92 -1.35
C TYR A 156 13.81 -0.57 -1.83
N THR A 157 13.39 -1.15 -2.95
CA THR A 157 12.00 -1.04 -3.44
C THR A 157 11.03 -1.83 -2.56
N LYS A 158 9.72 -1.65 -2.77
CA LYS A 158 8.67 -2.51 -2.17
C LYS A 158 8.91 -4.01 -2.43
N SER A 159 9.45 -4.35 -3.60
CA SER A 159 9.78 -5.73 -3.98
C SER A 159 11.11 -6.24 -3.40
N GLY A 160 11.80 -5.44 -2.58
CA GLY A 160 13.06 -5.80 -1.94
C GLY A 160 14.31 -5.61 -2.81
N TYR A 161 14.19 -5.02 -4.00
CA TYR A 161 15.34 -4.78 -4.87
C TYR A 161 16.17 -3.61 -4.34
N CYS A 162 17.48 -3.82 -4.14
CA CYS A 162 18.40 -2.77 -3.71
C CYS A 162 18.68 -1.82 -4.87
N VAL A 163 18.10 -0.62 -4.81
CA VAL A 163 18.23 0.41 -5.85
C VAL A 163 19.60 1.09 -5.79
N ASN A 164 20.05 1.41 -4.58
CA ASN A 164 21.28 2.17 -4.39
C ASN A 164 21.92 1.90 -3.03
N ARG A 165 23.23 2.07 -2.95
CA ARG A 165 24.03 2.08 -1.71
C ARG A 165 24.92 3.32 -1.69
N PHE A 166 24.84 4.10 -0.61
CA PHE A 166 25.49 5.39 -0.49
C PHE A 166 25.79 5.73 0.98
N PRO A 167 26.76 6.61 1.28
CA PRO A 167 26.95 7.12 2.64
C PRO A 167 25.83 8.11 2.99
N SER A 168 25.36 8.13 4.23
CA SER A 168 24.46 9.19 4.71
C SER A 168 24.83 9.65 6.12
N LEU A 169 24.28 10.78 6.54
CA LEU A 169 24.41 11.28 7.91
C LEU A 169 23.44 10.60 8.90
N LEU A 170 22.61 9.65 8.44
CA LEU A 170 21.80 8.85 9.33
C LEU A 170 22.68 8.04 10.29
N PRO A 171 22.22 7.78 11.53
CA PRO A 171 22.95 6.91 12.44
C PRO A 171 23.15 5.51 11.84
N GLY A 172 24.41 5.04 11.81
CA GLY A 172 24.81 3.81 11.12
C GLY A 172 25.11 3.97 9.62
N GLY A 173 24.80 5.12 9.01
CA GLY A 173 24.91 5.35 7.56
C GLY A 173 26.28 5.79 7.04
N ASN A 174 27.24 6.02 7.93
CA ASN A 174 28.60 6.44 7.60
C ASN A 174 29.62 5.89 8.60
N ARG A 175 30.81 5.51 8.13
CA ARG A 175 31.94 5.02 8.93
C ARG A 175 32.34 5.93 10.09
N HIS A 176 32.15 7.25 9.95
CA HIS A 176 32.42 8.20 11.04
C HIS A 176 31.40 8.14 12.18
N ASN A 177 30.15 7.73 11.88
CA ASN A 177 29.04 7.67 12.83
C ASN A 177 28.67 6.21 13.17
N SER A 178 29.59 5.26 12.93
CA SER A 178 29.37 3.82 13.16
C SER A 178 30.29 3.26 14.24
N ALA A 179 30.81 4.12 15.14
CA ALA A 179 31.88 3.77 16.09
C ALA A 179 31.54 2.60 17.03
N MET A 180 30.25 2.29 17.24
CA MET A 180 29.82 1.20 18.11
C MET A 180 29.30 -0.05 17.37
N GLY A 181 29.27 -0.04 16.02
CA GLY A 181 28.88 -1.20 15.19
C GLY A 181 27.44 -1.72 15.37
N LYS A 182 26.67 -1.17 16.32
CA LYS A 182 25.31 -1.56 16.67
C LYS A 182 24.26 -0.50 16.30
N ASP A 183 24.71 0.68 15.87
CA ASP A 183 23.81 1.76 15.47
C ASP A 183 23.30 1.48 14.06
N TYR A 184 21.99 1.28 13.94
CA TYR A 184 21.31 1.17 12.67
C TYR A 184 20.00 1.96 12.70
N THR A 185 19.59 2.42 11.52
CA THR A 185 18.39 3.22 11.32
C THR A 185 17.61 2.63 10.16
N ILE A 186 16.30 2.45 10.35
CA ILE A 186 15.40 1.90 9.34
C ILE A 186 14.25 2.89 9.17
N LEU A 187 14.13 3.46 7.97
CA LEU A 187 13.16 4.48 7.63
C LEU A 187 12.29 4.05 6.46
N ASP A 188 11.11 4.63 6.41
CA ASP A 188 10.21 4.56 5.28
C ASP A 188 10.21 5.90 4.54
N CYS A 189 10.65 5.92 3.29
CA CYS A 189 10.89 7.15 2.55
C CYS A 189 10.21 7.17 1.18
N ILE A 190 9.99 8.37 0.66
CA ILE A 190 9.66 8.63 -0.74
C ILE A 190 10.84 9.35 -1.37
N TYR A 191 11.48 8.73 -2.35
CA TYR A 191 12.59 9.34 -3.07
C TYR A 191 12.08 10.18 -4.24
N SER A 192 12.34 11.49 -4.20
CA SER A 192 12.15 12.39 -5.35
C SER A 192 13.46 12.48 -6.13
N GLU A 193 13.42 12.03 -7.39
CA GLU A 193 14.56 12.11 -8.31
C GLU A 193 14.88 13.56 -8.68
N MET A 194 13.84 14.38 -8.86
CA MET A 194 13.94 15.81 -9.18
C MET A 194 14.67 16.57 -8.08
N ASP A 195 14.28 16.34 -6.83
CA ASP A 195 14.82 17.06 -5.67
C ASP A 195 16.08 16.39 -5.09
N ARG A 196 16.44 15.21 -5.60
CA ARG A 196 17.48 14.32 -5.05
C ARG A 196 17.36 14.15 -3.53
N THR A 197 16.12 13.98 -3.08
CA THR A 197 15.75 14.02 -1.66
C THR A 197 14.96 12.78 -1.29
N PHE A 198 15.33 12.15 -0.18
CA PHE A 198 14.52 11.15 0.50
C PHE A 198 13.61 11.86 1.50
N TYR A 199 12.35 11.99 1.14
CA TYR A 199 11.32 12.47 2.05
C TYR A 199 10.96 11.36 3.03
N ILE A 200 11.31 11.52 4.31
CA ILE A 200 11.02 10.53 5.34
C ILE A 200 9.53 10.60 5.65
N LEU A 201 8.80 9.53 5.36
CA LEU A 201 7.41 9.40 5.76
C LEU A 201 7.28 8.79 7.15
N ASP A 202 8.12 7.81 7.48
CA ASP A 202 8.01 7.10 8.75
C ASP A 202 9.35 6.58 9.28
N VAL A 203 9.36 6.20 10.56
CA VAL A 203 10.51 5.62 11.26
C VAL A 203 10.12 4.28 11.88
N MET A 204 10.91 3.26 11.58
CA MET A 204 10.73 1.92 12.15
C MET A 204 11.81 1.59 13.17
N CYS A 205 13.01 2.14 12.98
CA CYS A 205 14.11 2.03 13.92
C CYS A 205 15.04 3.23 13.82
N TRP A 206 15.52 3.74 14.95
CA TRP A 206 16.53 4.80 15.00
C TRP A 206 17.58 4.49 16.05
N ARG A 207 18.87 4.51 15.67
CA ARG A 207 20.00 4.13 16.56
C ARG A 207 19.79 2.79 17.28
N GLY A 208 19.27 1.79 16.58
CA GLY A 208 19.03 0.46 17.13
C GLY A 208 17.81 0.35 18.05
N HIS A 209 17.02 1.42 18.23
CA HIS A 209 15.75 1.39 18.96
C HIS A 209 14.58 1.19 17.99
N PRO A 210 14.02 -0.02 17.87
CA PRO A 210 12.84 -0.27 17.06
C PRO A 210 11.60 0.38 17.70
N VAL A 211 10.74 0.97 16.87
CA VAL A 211 9.50 1.64 17.28
C VAL A 211 8.28 1.12 16.51
N TYR A 212 8.36 -0.10 15.98
CA TYR A 212 7.25 -0.77 15.27
C TYR A 212 5.97 -0.83 16.11
N ASP A 213 6.10 -1.17 17.39
CA ASP A 213 5.00 -1.26 18.37
C ASP A 213 4.53 0.09 18.91
N CYS A 214 5.04 1.20 18.36
CA CYS A 214 4.61 2.52 18.79
C CYS A 214 3.49 3.05 17.89
N PRO A 215 2.50 3.75 18.47
CA PRO A 215 1.49 4.50 17.72
C PRO A 215 2.10 5.46 16.70
N THR A 216 1.41 5.68 15.58
CA THR A 216 1.82 6.64 14.54
C THR A 216 2.11 8.02 15.09
N GLU A 217 1.25 8.54 15.97
CA GLU A 217 1.42 9.87 16.55
C GLU A 217 2.76 10.01 17.28
N PHE A 218 3.13 8.98 18.05
CA PHE A 218 4.45 8.92 18.69
C PHE A 218 5.58 8.82 17.66
N ARG A 219 5.46 7.92 16.67
CA ARG A 219 6.50 7.73 15.65
C ARG A 219 6.76 9.02 14.87
N PHE A 220 5.71 9.74 14.48
CA PHE A 220 5.82 11.02 13.78
C PHE A 220 6.45 12.09 14.66
N TYR A 221 5.98 12.26 15.90
CA TYR A 221 6.58 13.19 16.85
C TYR A 221 8.07 12.90 17.08
N TRP A 222 8.40 11.64 17.34
CA TRP A 222 9.76 11.21 17.61
C TRP A 222 10.68 11.37 16.40
N LEU A 223 10.20 11.02 15.20
CA LEU A 223 10.92 11.26 13.94
C LEU A 223 11.30 12.73 13.79
N GLN A 224 10.35 13.65 14.00
CA GLN A 224 10.61 15.09 13.87
C GLN A 224 11.68 15.55 14.87
N SER A 225 11.57 15.13 16.13
CA SER A 225 12.58 15.43 17.16
C SER A 225 13.97 14.89 16.79
N LYS A 226 14.06 13.66 16.28
CA LYS A 226 15.35 13.03 15.91
C LYS A 226 15.98 13.60 14.65
N VAL A 227 15.18 14.00 13.67
CA VAL A 227 15.68 14.72 12.50
C VAL A 227 16.20 16.10 12.88
N GLN A 228 15.52 16.83 13.78
CA GLN A 228 15.99 18.12 14.28
C GLN A 228 17.28 18.03 15.10
N GLU A 229 17.47 16.94 15.85
CA GLU A 229 18.73 16.66 16.59
C GLU A 229 19.90 16.29 15.66
N THR A 230 19.66 15.99 14.38
CA THR A 230 20.68 15.52 13.45
C THR A 230 21.12 16.64 12.51
N ASP A 231 22.28 17.22 12.79
CA ASP A 231 22.84 18.32 12.00
C ASP A 231 23.05 17.94 10.53
N SER A 232 22.73 18.88 9.63
CA SER A 232 23.03 18.82 8.19
C SER A 232 22.49 17.60 7.44
N LEU A 233 21.48 16.91 7.97
CA LEU A 233 20.85 15.78 7.29
C LEU A 233 20.16 16.21 5.97
N SER A 234 19.71 17.46 5.91
CA SER A 234 19.11 18.09 4.73
C SER A 234 20.13 18.70 3.77
N ASP A 235 21.42 18.69 4.09
CA ASP A 235 22.48 19.27 3.25
C ASP A 235 23.15 18.22 2.37
N ILE A 236 23.48 18.61 1.14
CA ILE A 236 24.23 17.76 0.22
C ILE A 236 25.72 17.93 0.51
N THR A 237 26.37 16.85 0.94
CA THR A 237 27.81 16.80 1.19
C THR A 237 28.41 15.52 0.60
N LYS A 238 29.75 15.42 0.54
CA LYS A 238 30.43 14.18 0.10
C LYS A 238 30.05 12.95 0.94
N ARG A 239 29.65 13.16 2.20
CA ARG A 239 29.24 12.12 3.15
C ARG A 239 27.72 11.95 3.23
N ASN A 240 26.97 12.78 2.50
CA ASN A 240 25.50 12.80 2.42
C ASN A 240 25.09 13.27 1.02
N PRO A 241 25.18 12.41 0.00
CA PRO A 241 24.90 12.81 -1.38
C PRO A 241 23.40 13.02 -1.62
N PHE A 242 22.53 12.55 -0.72
CA PHE A 242 21.08 12.74 -0.76
C PHE A 242 20.61 13.43 0.51
N ARG A 243 19.67 14.36 0.34
CA ARG A 243 19.03 15.06 1.46
C ARG A 243 18.00 14.13 2.09
N PHE A 244 17.87 14.15 3.41
CA PHE A 244 16.69 13.58 4.07
C PHE A 244 15.89 14.69 4.73
N ILE A 245 14.59 14.73 4.43
CA ILE A 245 13.66 15.75 4.93
C ILE A 245 12.44 15.01 5.46
N SER A 246 12.07 15.25 6.72
CA SER A 246 10.86 14.66 7.32
C SER A 246 9.60 15.33 6.77
N LEU A 247 8.63 14.52 6.34
CA LEU A 247 7.30 15.00 5.98
C LEU A 247 6.54 15.38 7.25
N GLN A 248 5.81 16.50 7.20
CA GLN A 248 5.01 16.96 8.33
C GLN A 248 3.62 16.32 8.29
N SER A 249 3.15 15.89 9.45
CA SER A 249 1.76 15.48 9.63
C SER A 249 0.92 16.65 10.15
N THR A 250 -0.33 16.74 9.70
CA THR A 250 -1.31 17.71 10.18
C THR A 250 -2.57 16.99 10.66
N GLU A 251 -3.40 17.68 11.42
CA GLU A 251 -4.72 17.17 11.78
C GLU A 251 -5.62 17.08 10.53
N CYS A 252 -6.66 16.26 10.62
CA CYS A 252 -7.62 16.04 9.54
C CYS A 252 -8.91 16.84 9.71
N THR A 253 -8.86 18.03 10.35
CA THR A 253 -10.00 18.96 10.35
C THR A 253 -10.20 19.52 8.94
N SER A 254 -11.44 19.89 8.58
CA SER A 254 -11.72 20.45 7.25
C SER A 254 -10.84 21.65 6.91
N GLU A 255 -10.61 22.54 7.89
CA GLU A 255 -9.71 23.69 7.75
C GLU A 255 -8.25 23.26 7.52
N SER A 256 -7.76 22.26 8.26
CA SER A 256 -6.38 21.76 8.10
C SER A 256 -6.17 21.11 6.75
N ILE A 257 -7.14 20.34 6.26
CA ILE A 257 -7.10 19.71 4.93
C ILE A 257 -7.11 20.79 3.85
N GLN A 258 -8.00 21.78 3.94
CA GLN A 258 -8.04 22.93 3.02
C GLN A 258 -6.71 23.69 3.01
N LYS A 259 -6.15 23.97 4.19
CA LYS A 259 -4.86 24.66 4.32
C LYS A 259 -3.73 23.84 3.72
N GLY A 260 -3.71 22.52 3.92
CA GLY A 260 -2.75 21.63 3.27
C GLY A 260 -2.88 21.67 1.75
N LEU A 261 -4.10 21.68 1.20
CA LEU A 261 -4.32 21.75 -0.24
C LEU A 261 -4.01 23.13 -0.85
N ALA A 262 -4.10 24.20 -0.06
CA ALA A 262 -3.73 25.56 -0.47
C ALA A 262 -2.22 25.84 -0.32
N ALA A 263 -1.50 25.04 0.46
CA ALA A 263 -0.11 25.32 0.79
C ALA A 263 0.82 25.13 -0.42
N GLU A 264 1.89 25.91 -0.43
CA GLU A 264 2.98 25.73 -1.39
C GLU A 264 3.99 24.73 -0.83
N TYR A 265 4.32 23.73 -1.64
CA TYR A 265 5.29 22.70 -1.30
C TYR A 265 6.56 22.87 -2.11
N SER A 266 7.70 22.54 -1.52
CA SER A 266 9.00 22.49 -2.21
C SER A 266 9.13 21.32 -3.20
N PHE A 267 8.07 20.52 -3.33
CA PHE A 267 7.99 19.33 -4.16
C PHE A 267 6.61 19.25 -4.84
N ASN A 268 6.53 18.50 -5.93
CA ASN A 268 5.26 18.20 -6.57
C ASN A 268 4.47 17.20 -5.72
N VAL A 269 3.23 17.54 -5.37
CA VAL A 269 2.36 16.66 -4.56
C VAL A 269 1.76 15.55 -5.42
N ASP A 270 1.87 14.31 -4.95
CA ASP A 270 1.23 13.14 -5.56
C ASP A 270 -0.15 12.88 -4.96
N GLY A 271 -0.24 12.96 -3.63
CA GLY A 271 -1.47 12.71 -2.90
C GLY A 271 -1.33 12.84 -1.39
N LEU A 272 -2.37 12.39 -0.69
CA LEU A 272 -2.56 12.53 0.74
C LEU A 272 -2.67 11.16 1.37
N LEU A 273 -1.87 10.91 2.39
CA LEU A 273 -2.04 9.76 3.27
C LEU A 273 -2.74 10.18 4.56
N PHE A 274 -3.67 9.35 5.01
CA PHE A 274 -4.41 9.51 6.25
C PHE A 274 -4.06 8.35 7.15
N TYR A 275 -3.39 8.62 8.27
CA TYR A 275 -2.96 7.61 9.24
C TYR A 275 -3.84 7.65 10.48
N HIS A 276 -4.30 6.49 10.95
CA HIS A 276 -4.87 6.40 12.28
C HIS A 276 -3.79 6.65 13.35
N ARG A 277 -4.04 7.56 14.31
CA ARG A 277 -3.07 7.97 15.35
C ARG A 277 -2.49 6.78 16.12
N GLN A 278 -3.33 5.80 16.41
CA GLN A 278 -2.97 4.63 17.23
C GLN A 278 -2.38 3.44 16.46
N THR A 279 -2.24 3.49 15.12
CA THR A 279 -1.72 2.30 14.40
C THR A 279 -0.24 2.06 14.69
N HIS A 280 0.11 0.81 14.99
CA HIS A 280 1.49 0.35 14.98
C HIS A 280 2.00 0.27 13.53
N TYR A 281 3.33 0.29 13.34
CA TYR A 281 3.91 0.09 12.01
C TYR A 281 3.88 -1.40 11.68
N THR A 282 3.01 -1.79 10.74
CA THR A 282 2.85 -3.17 10.31
C THR A 282 3.15 -3.29 8.81
N PRO A 283 4.17 -4.05 8.39
CA PRO A 283 4.45 -4.25 6.98
C PRO A 283 3.28 -4.88 6.23
N GLY A 284 3.05 -4.47 4.98
CA GLY A 284 1.93 -4.92 4.15
C GLY A 284 0.75 -3.94 4.11
N SER A 285 -0.31 -4.32 3.39
CA SER A 285 -1.50 -3.48 3.22
C SER A 285 -2.34 -3.39 4.51
N THR A 286 -2.82 -2.19 4.84
CA THR A 286 -3.65 -1.96 6.03
C THR A 286 -4.76 -0.92 5.77
N PRO A 287 -5.97 -1.13 6.31
CA PRO A 287 -7.05 -0.13 6.25
C PRO A 287 -6.85 1.02 7.26
N LEU A 288 -5.85 0.93 8.14
CA LEU A 288 -5.51 1.99 9.10
C LEU A 288 -4.68 3.13 8.49
N VAL A 289 -4.32 3.00 7.21
CA VAL A 289 -3.75 4.08 6.41
C VAL A 289 -4.54 4.20 5.11
N GLY A 290 -5.15 5.36 4.89
CA GLY A 290 -5.92 5.66 3.68
C GLY A 290 -5.13 6.54 2.71
N TRP A 291 -5.29 6.33 1.41
CA TRP A 291 -4.70 7.14 0.36
C TRP A 291 -5.78 7.83 -0.47
N LEU A 292 -5.56 9.12 -0.80
CA LEU A 292 -6.35 9.86 -1.77
C LEU A 292 -5.45 10.71 -2.68
N ARG A 293 -5.90 10.90 -3.93
CA ARG A 293 -5.37 11.97 -4.78
C ARG A 293 -6.00 13.31 -4.37
N PRO A 294 -5.32 14.45 -4.55
CA PRO A 294 -5.82 15.72 -4.02
C PRO A 294 -7.16 16.14 -4.66
N TYR A 295 -7.37 15.87 -5.95
CA TYR A 295 -8.66 16.11 -6.64
C TYR A 295 -9.82 15.21 -6.17
N MET A 296 -9.56 14.14 -5.43
CA MET A 296 -10.59 13.24 -4.90
C MET A 296 -11.17 13.71 -3.57
N VAL A 297 -10.51 14.67 -2.90
CA VAL A 297 -10.87 15.12 -1.55
C VAL A 297 -12.31 15.62 -1.47
N THR A 298 -12.73 16.45 -2.42
CA THR A 298 -14.10 16.98 -2.47
C THR A 298 -15.14 15.88 -2.63
N ASP A 299 -14.91 14.93 -3.55
CA ASP A 299 -15.88 13.89 -3.87
C ASP A 299 -15.99 12.82 -2.77
N ILE A 300 -14.89 12.57 -2.03
CA ILE A 300 -14.83 11.49 -1.03
C ILE A 300 -15.08 12.00 0.38
N LEU A 301 -14.46 13.12 0.78
CA LEU A 301 -14.62 13.69 2.11
C LEU A 301 -15.80 14.66 2.21
N GLY A 302 -16.35 15.13 1.08
CA GLY A 302 -17.44 16.12 1.07
C GLY A 302 -17.02 17.49 1.56
N ILE A 303 -15.74 17.83 1.42
CA ILE A 303 -15.15 19.09 1.88
C ILE A 303 -14.91 20.01 0.67
N ASP A 304 -15.32 21.27 0.78
CA ASP A 304 -14.97 22.29 -0.21
C ASP A 304 -13.45 22.54 -0.17
N VAL A 305 -12.79 22.52 -1.32
CA VAL A 305 -11.34 22.68 -1.41
C VAL A 305 -11.00 23.94 -2.22
N PRO A 306 -9.87 24.60 -1.93
CA PRO A 306 -9.41 25.73 -2.74
C PRO A 306 -9.22 25.30 -4.21
N LEU A 307 -9.63 26.15 -5.14
CA LEU A 307 -9.37 25.93 -6.56
C LEU A 307 -7.88 26.13 -6.84
N GLY A 308 -7.23 25.11 -7.38
CA GLY A 308 -5.82 25.17 -7.72
C GLY A 308 -5.35 23.95 -8.51
N PRO A 309 -4.07 23.93 -8.91
CA PRO A 309 -3.51 22.82 -9.70
C PRO A 309 -3.66 21.45 -9.05
N LEU A 310 -3.63 21.38 -7.71
CA LEU A 310 -3.78 20.13 -6.97
C LEU A 310 -5.22 19.59 -7.01
N THR A 311 -6.20 20.48 -6.94
CA THR A 311 -7.62 20.13 -6.84
C THR A 311 -8.31 20.06 -8.21
N ALA A 312 -7.62 20.49 -9.27
CA ALA A 312 -8.07 20.34 -10.64
C ALA A 312 -8.22 18.85 -11.00
N LYS A 313 -9.44 18.46 -11.37
CA LYS A 313 -9.71 17.10 -11.85
C LYS A 313 -9.04 16.92 -13.21
N PRO A 314 -8.22 15.87 -13.41
CA PRO A 314 -7.63 15.62 -14.71
C PRO A 314 -8.70 15.20 -15.72
N GLU A 315 -8.51 15.51 -17.00
CA GLU A 315 -9.49 15.25 -18.07
C GLU A 315 -9.95 13.79 -18.10
N TYR A 316 -9.01 12.84 -17.92
CA TYR A 316 -9.33 11.41 -17.89
C TYR A 316 -10.30 11.03 -16.77
N ALA A 317 -10.26 11.72 -15.63
CA ALA A 317 -11.17 11.43 -14.51
C ALA A 317 -12.60 11.86 -14.85
N GLY A 318 -12.75 12.99 -15.56
CA GLY A 318 -14.04 13.45 -16.08
C GLY A 318 -14.64 12.45 -17.08
N HIS A 319 -13.82 11.99 -18.03
CA HIS A 319 -14.25 10.99 -19.03
C HIS A 319 -14.57 9.63 -18.39
N GLN A 320 -13.78 9.16 -17.41
CA GLN A 320 -14.07 7.92 -16.68
C GLN A 320 -15.41 8.00 -15.94
N LEU A 321 -15.68 9.11 -15.25
CA LEU A 321 -16.96 9.32 -14.56
C LEU A 321 -18.15 9.32 -15.53
N GLN A 322 -18.02 9.98 -16.69
CA GLN A 322 -19.06 9.97 -17.72
C GLN A 322 -19.33 8.56 -18.26
N GLN A 323 -18.28 7.81 -18.60
CA GLN A 323 -18.40 6.42 -19.05
C GLN A 323 -19.05 5.51 -18.01
N ILE A 324 -18.67 5.66 -16.72
CA ILE A 324 -19.27 4.90 -15.63
C ILE A 324 -20.77 5.24 -15.49
N LEU A 325 -21.14 6.50 -15.63
CA LEU A 325 -22.54 6.94 -15.57
C LEU A 325 -23.36 6.40 -16.74
N GLU A 326 -22.81 6.42 -17.96
CA GLU A 326 -23.45 5.88 -19.15
C GLU A 326 -23.65 4.37 -19.06
N GLN A 327 -22.63 3.63 -18.60
CA GLN A 327 -22.72 2.18 -18.41
C GLN A 327 -23.64 1.78 -17.26
N LYS A 328 -23.69 2.56 -16.18
CA LYS A 328 -24.67 2.33 -15.11
C LYS A 328 -26.10 2.58 -15.61
N LYS A 329 -26.31 3.60 -16.44
CA LYS A 329 -27.62 3.87 -17.08
C LYS A 329 -28.04 2.74 -18.01
N THR A 330 -27.15 2.24 -18.87
CA THR A 330 -27.46 1.09 -19.74
C THR A 330 -27.68 -0.19 -18.95
N SER A 331 -26.96 -0.39 -17.84
CA SER A 331 -27.20 -1.52 -16.91
C SER A 331 -28.50 -1.38 -16.10
N THR A 332 -29.15 -0.20 -16.09
CA THR A 332 -30.45 -0.01 -15.42
C THR A 332 -31.62 -0.45 -16.31
N GLU A 333 -31.39 -0.63 -17.61
CA GLU A 333 -32.38 -1.18 -18.53
C GLU A 333 -32.34 -2.73 -18.52
N VAL A 334 -33.17 -3.28 -17.62
CA VAL A 334 -33.82 -4.61 -17.62
C VAL A 334 -33.14 -5.77 -16.86
N ARG A 335 -33.74 -6.16 -15.73
CA ARG A 335 -34.71 -7.29 -15.66
C ARG A 335 -35.79 -7.01 -14.60
N PRO A 336 -37.09 -7.15 -14.90
CA PRO A 336 -38.11 -7.15 -13.86
C PRO A 336 -37.82 -8.32 -12.91
N ALA A 337 -37.92 -8.07 -11.61
CA ALA A 337 -37.74 -9.08 -10.58
C ALA A 337 -38.74 -10.21 -10.80
N ASN A 338 -38.24 -11.39 -11.22
CA ASN A 338 -39.07 -12.58 -11.28
C ASN A 338 -39.39 -12.97 -9.83
N ARG A 339 -40.68 -13.01 -9.49
CA ARG A 339 -41.19 -13.06 -8.11
C ARG A 339 -41.14 -14.46 -7.47
N SER A 340 -40.31 -15.37 -7.98
CA SER A 340 -40.17 -16.73 -7.46
C SER A 340 -38.70 -17.01 -7.16
N GLY A 341 -38.36 -17.01 -5.87
CA GLY A 341 -37.08 -17.50 -5.39
C GLY A 341 -36.96 -19.00 -5.66
N GLY A 342 -36.13 -19.35 -6.64
CA GLY A 342 -35.70 -20.71 -6.92
C GLY A 342 -34.31 -20.64 -7.52
N TYR A 343 -33.33 -21.21 -6.83
CA TYR A 343 -31.98 -21.37 -7.34
C TYR A 343 -31.99 -22.61 -8.24
N GLU A 344 -31.84 -22.44 -9.55
CA GLU A 344 -31.66 -23.55 -10.48
C GLU A 344 -30.21 -23.54 -10.97
N LEU A 345 -29.45 -24.52 -10.46
CA LEU A 345 -28.19 -24.98 -11.01
C LEU A 345 -28.49 -25.68 -12.34
N GLU A 346 -28.03 -25.14 -13.49
CA GLU A 346 -28.03 -25.92 -14.73
C GLU A 346 -26.71 -25.78 -15.51
N HIS A 347 -25.92 -26.86 -15.36
CA HIS A 347 -25.30 -27.69 -16.39
C HIS A 347 -24.79 -27.04 -17.70
N LEU A 348 -23.47 -27.17 -17.87
CA LEU A 348 -22.77 -27.16 -19.15
C LEU A 348 -23.35 -28.20 -20.11
N SER A 349 -23.75 -27.80 -21.32
CA SER A 349 -23.82 -28.70 -22.49
C SER A 349 -23.68 -27.92 -23.79
N THR A 350 -22.82 -28.45 -24.65
CA THR A 350 -22.42 -28.02 -26.00
C THR A 350 -23.56 -28.01 -27.02
N PRO A 351 -23.46 -27.23 -28.12
CA PRO A 351 -24.54 -27.06 -29.09
C PRO A 351 -24.59 -28.20 -30.14
N SER A 352 -25.81 -28.62 -30.50
CA SER A 352 -26.08 -29.44 -31.70
C SER A 352 -26.69 -28.58 -32.80
N PRO A 353 -26.29 -28.72 -34.09
CA PRO A 353 -26.77 -27.90 -35.18
C PRO A 353 -28.10 -28.40 -35.76
N ALA A 354 -28.92 -27.42 -36.16
CA ALA A 354 -30.23 -27.59 -36.78
C ALA A 354 -30.17 -28.27 -38.16
N ALA A 355 -31.17 -29.10 -38.44
CA ALA A 355 -31.55 -29.50 -39.79
C ALA A 355 -32.43 -28.42 -40.45
N PRO A 356 -32.44 -28.34 -41.79
CA PRO A 356 -33.67 -28.05 -42.50
C PRO A 356 -34.02 -29.11 -43.55
N VAL A 357 -35.33 -29.24 -43.72
CA VAL A 357 -36.06 -30.14 -44.61
C VAL A 357 -35.93 -29.71 -46.07
N GLY A 358 -35.78 -30.68 -46.98
CA GLY A 358 -35.92 -30.51 -48.42
C GLY A 358 -36.29 -31.85 -49.09
N SER A 359 -37.37 -31.83 -49.85
CA SER A 359 -38.25 -32.94 -50.21
C SER A 359 -38.03 -33.54 -51.62
N ILE A 360 -38.08 -34.88 -51.69
CA ILE A 360 -38.68 -35.80 -52.70
C ILE A 360 -38.16 -35.79 -54.16
N PHE A 361 -37.76 -36.96 -54.70
CA PHE A 361 -38.44 -37.78 -55.74
C PHE A 361 -37.47 -38.84 -56.33
N TRP A 362 -38.07 -39.99 -56.68
CA TRP A 362 -37.55 -41.31 -57.10
C TRP A 362 -36.18 -41.43 -57.77
#